data_AF-A0A8J8EPI6-F1
#
_entry.id   AF-A0A8J8EPI6-F1
#
_cell.length_a   1.000
_cell.length_b   1.000
_cell.length_c   1.000
_cell.angle_alpha   90.00
_cell.angle_beta   90.00
_cell.angle_gamma   90.00
#
_symmetry.space_group_name_H-M   'P 1'
#
loop_
_entity.id
_entity.type
_entity.pdbx_description
1 polymer ?
#
loop_
_entity_poly.entity_id
_entity_poly.type
_entity_poly.pdbx_seq_one_letter_code
_entity_poly.pdbx_strand_id
1 'polypeptide(L)'
;MLLIVGVALIVMPLSVPKFKSDAPYSVLNTGPDGTSRFGVLLYHSGKVVPVLFPYSSFSEENATLIMIEPDVSLGASELEVLRSFIENGGTLLLATDSDVGNFILRELGLKQRVSMEKALTITFLNGLPITREVSDSLARGVSFVALY
;
A
#
# COMPACT_ATOMS: atom_id res chain seq x y z
N MET A 1 -26.46 15.45 39.13
CA MET A 1 -25.58 16.10 38.13
C MET A 1 -24.15 15.54 38.16
N LEU A 2 -23.48 15.46 39.32
CA LEU A 2 -22.13 14.88 39.44
C LEU A 2 -22.04 13.42 38.97
N LEU A 3 -23.08 12.61 39.23
CA LEU A 3 -23.15 11.21 38.79
C LEU A 3 -23.21 11.08 37.26
N ILE A 4 -23.92 11.99 36.59
CA ILE A 4 -24.03 12.02 35.12
C ILE A 4 -22.68 12.41 34.50
N VAL A 5 -21.99 13.41 35.08
CA VAL A 5 -20.65 13.82 34.64
C VAL A 5 -19.62 12.72 34.88
N GLY A 6 -19.70 12.02 36.01
CA GLY A 6 -18.82 10.89 36.33
C GLY A 6 -19.02 9.71 35.38
N VAL A 7 -20.27 9.35 35.08
CA VAL A 7 -20.57 8.30 34.09
C VAL A 7 -20.10 8.74 32.70
N ALA A 8 -20.35 9.98 32.30
CA ALA A 8 -19.91 10.50 31.00
C ALA A 8 -18.38 10.42 30.83
N LEU A 9 -17.61 10.80 31.85
CA LEU A 9 -16.14 10.73 31.83
C LEU A 9 -15.60 9.29 31.78
N ILE A 10 -16.31 8.32 32.33
CA ILE A 10 -15.93 6.90 32.27
C ILE A 10 -16.26 6.29 30.90
N VAL A 11 -17.35 6.71 30.26
CA VAL A 11 -17.78 6.17 28.96
C VAL A 11 -17.04 6.85 27.80
N MET A 12 -16.51 8.07 27.98
CA MET A 12 -15.83 8.83 26.92
C MET A 12 -14.60 8.13 26.31
N PRO A 13 -13.68 7.51 27.08
CA PRO A 13 -12.51 6.81 26.53
C PRO A 13 -12.87 5.52 25.79
N LEU A 14 -13.98 4.87 26.17
CA LEU A 14 -14.54 3.70 25.48
C LEU A 14 -15.20 4.09 24.14
N SER A 15 -15.59 5.36 24.02
CA SER A 15 -16.29 5.90 22.86
C SER A 15 -15.35 6.43 21.78
N VAL A 16 -14.03 6.40 21.98
CA VAL A 16 -13.06 6.73 20.93
C VAL A 16 -12.83 5.44 20.13
N PRO A 17 -13.43 5.27 18.94
CA PRO A 17 -13.13 4.12 18.10
C PRO A 17 -11.65 4.19 17.73
N LYS A 18 -10.84 3.35 18.35
CA LYS A 18 -9.49 3.09 17.86
C LYS A 18 -9.67 2.22 16.62
N PHE A 19 -9.74 2.86 15.46
CA PHE A 19 -9.66 2.18 14.17
C PHE A 19 -8.27 1.54 14.04
N LYS A 20 -8.10 0.37 14.64
CA LYS A 20 -7.00 -0.53 14.30
C LYS A 20 -7.47 -1.35 13.12
N SER A 21 -6.83 -1.14 11.99
CA SER A 21 -6.93 -2.05 10.86
C SER A 21 -6.03 -3.24 11.15
N ASP A 22 -6.57 -4.46 11.06
CA ASP A 22 -5.77 -5.69 11.15
C ASP A 22 -5.02 -5.98 9.83
N ALA A 23 -5.26 -5.19 8.77
CA ALA A 23 -4.50 -5.27 7.52
C ALA A 23 -3.02 -4.89 7.76
N PRO A 24 -2.06 -5.80 7.45
CA PRO A 24 -0.64 -5.62 7.77
C PRO A 24 -0.06 -4.30 7.24
N TYR A 25 -0.41 -3.92 6.01
CA TYR A 25 0.17 -2.76 5.31
C TYR A 25 -0.67 -1.48 5.41
N SER A 26 -1.63 -1.43 6.33
CA SER A 26 -2.50 -0.27 6.50
C SER A 26 -1.76 0.97 7.03
N VAL A 27 -2.20 2.15 6.58
CA VAL A 27 -1.76 3.45 7.15
C VAL A 27 -2.16 3.59 8.62
N LEU A 28 -3.15 2.83 9.08
CA LEU A 28 -3.59 2.79 10.47
C LEU A 28 -2.78 1.79 11.31
N ASN A 29 -1.94 0.95 10.69
CA ASN A 29 -1.09 0.01 11.39
C ASN A 29 0.23 0.68 11.83
N THR A 30 0.46 0.72 13.14
CA THR A 30 1.70 1.21 13.77
C THR A 30 2.71 0.11 14.09
N GLY A 31 2.41 -1.13 13.70
CA GLY A 31 3.31 -2.27 13.80
C GLY A 31 4.45 -2.24 12.77
N PRO A 32 5.37 -3.22 12.82
CA PRO A 32 6.55 -3.28 11.95
C PRO A 32 6.23 -3.29 10.45
N ASP A 33 5.16 -3.98 10.05
CA ASP A 33 4.75 -4.11 8.65
C ASP A 33 3.81 -2.98 8.18
N GLY A 34 3.44 -2.08 9.10
CA GLY A 34 2.47 -1.03 8.85
C GLY A 34 3.03 0.19 8.12
N THR A 35 2.15 0.91 7.42
CA THR A 35 2.53 2.09 6.62
C THR A 35 2.23 3.42 7.31
N SER A 36 1.93 3.41 8.61
CA SER A 36 1.61 4.62 9.39
C SER A 36 2.67 5.72 9.32
N ARG A 37 3.97 5.36 9.38
CA ARG A 37 5.07 6.35 9.24
C ARG A 37 5.09 6.99 7.84
N PHE A 38 4.75 6.21 6.81
CA PHE A 38 4.60 6.71 5.46
C PHE A 38 3.38 7.64 5.35
N GLY A 39 2.26 7.29 5.98
CA GLY A 39 1.09 8.18 6.09
C GLY A 39 1.41 9.52 6.76
N VAL A 40 2.18 9.51 7.85
CA VAL A 40 2.65 10.74 8.53
C VAL A 40 3.53 11.58 7.60
N LEU A 41 4.45 10.94 6.86
CA LEU A 41 5.29 11.64 5.89
C LEU A 41 4.46 12.29 4.78
N LEU A 42 3.48 11.57 4.23
CA LEU A 42 2.57 12.10 3.21
C LEU A 42 1.77 13.30 3.74
N TYR A 43 1.26 13.20 4.97
CA TYR A 43 0.50 14.28 5.61
C TYR A 43 1.32 15.57 5.75
N HIS A 44 2.62 15.46 6.02
CA HIS A 44 3.51 16.62 6.07
C HIS A 44 3.92 17.15 4.69
N SER A 45 3.79 16.34 3.63
CA SER A 45 4.25 16.68 2.29
C SER A 45 3.16 17.32 1.42
N GLY A 46 1.88 17.16 1.76
CA GLY A 46 0.79 17.74 0.99
C GLY A 46 -0.61 17.35 1.46
N LYS A 47 -1.60 17.63 0.61
CA LYS A 47 -3.00 17.26 0.84
C LYS A 47 -3.15 15.74 0.61
N VAL A 48 -3.45 15.02 1.68
CA VAL A 48 -3.74 13.58 1.62
C VAL A 48 -5.22 13.37 1.90
N VAL A 49 -5.90 12.67 0.99
CA VAL A 49 -7.31 12.29 1.14
C VAL A 49 -7.38 10.77 1.26
N PRO A 50 -7.87 10.21 2.37
CA PRO A 50 -8.04 8.77 2.49
C PRO A 50 -9.16 8.32 1.55
N VAL A 51 -8.87 7.32 0.71
CA VAL A 51 -9.88 6.63 -0.10
C VAL A 51 -10.31 5.38 0.65
N LEU A 52 -11.60 5.27 0.93
CA LEU A 52 -12.17 4.11 1.60
C LEU A 52 -12.76 3.16 0.55
N PHE A 53 -12.50 1.86 0.71
CA PHE A 53 -13.11 0.83 -0.10
C PHE A 53 -14.49 0.43 0.48
N PRO A 54 -15.51 0.19 -0.37
CA PRO A 54 -15.54 0.40 -1.81
C PRO A 54 -15.65 1.89 -2.18
N TYR A 55 -15.09 2.27 -3.32
CA TYR A 55 -15.10 3.66 -3.82
C TYR A 55 -15.92 3.78 -5.12
N SER A 56 -16.69 4.86 -5.24
CA SER A 56 -17.54 5.15 -6.40
C SER A 56 -17.03 6.29 -7.27
N SER A 57 -16.09 7.10 -6.76
CA SER A 57 -15.45 8.19 -7.49
C SER A 57 -14.16 8.62 -6.77
N PHE A 58 -13.28 9.29 -7.49
CA PHE A 58 -12.18 10.06 -6.91
C PHE A 58 -12.52 11.54 -7.02
N SER A 59 -12.33 12.29 -5.93
CA SER A 59 -12.74 13.70 -5.86
C SER A 59 -11.75 14.67 -6.51
N GLU A 60 -10.55 14.22 -6.84
CA GLU A 60 -9.45 15.07 -7.32
C GLU A 60 -8.97 14.60 -8.69
N GLU A 61 -9.03 15.50 -9.67
CA GLU A 61 -8.40 15.35 -10.99
C GLU A 61 -6.89 15.65 -10.86
N ASN A 62 -6.03 14.96 -11.62
CA ASN A 62 -4.55 15.03 -11.50
C ASN A 62 -3.97 14.70 -10.11
N ALA A 63 -4.58 13.75 -9.40
CA ALA A 63 -4.03 13.24 -8.14
C ALA A 63 -3.16 12.00 -8.35
N THR A 64 -2.43 11.60 -7.29
CA THR A 64 -1.77 10.28 -7.22
C THR A 64 -2.57 9.38 -6.28
N LEU A 65 -3.12 8.30 -6.82
CA LEU A 65 -3.70 7.21 -6.03
C LEU A 65 -2.56 6.28 -5.60
N ILE A 66 -2.39 6.14 -4.28
CA ILE A 66 -1.40 5.24 -3.70
C ILE A 66 -2.15 4.01 -3.17
N MET A 67 -1.82 2.86 -3.72
CA MET A 67 -2.38 1.57 -3.32
C MET A 67 -1.25 0.67 -2.84
N ILE A 68 -1.28 0.32 -1.55
CA ILE A 68 -0.26 -0.52 -0.90
C ILE A 68 -0.91 -1.83 -0.49
N GLU A 69 -0.38 -2.93 -1.01
CA GLU A 69 -0.84 -4.30 -0.85
C GLU A 69 -2.37 -4.45 -0.80
N PRO A 70 -3.06 -4.22 -1.93
CA PRO A 70 -4.50 -4.40 -1.97
C PRO A 70 -4.84 -5.86 -1.68
N ASP A 71 -5.61 -6.10 -0.63
CA ASP A 71 -6.06 -7.43 -0.19
C ASP A 71 -7.49 -7.73 -0.64
N VAL A 72 -8.19 -6.75 -1.21
CA VAL A 72 -9.54 -6.87 -1.75
C VAL A 72 -9.54 -6.73 -3.27
N SER A 73 -10.09 -7.72 -3.96
CA SER A 73 -10.29 -7.67 -5.41
C SER A 73 -11.29 -6.59 -5.81
N LEU A 74 -10.92 -5.78 -6.80
CA LEU A 74 -11.80 -4.76 -7.37
C LEU A 74 -12.93 -5.41 -8.17
N GLY A 75 -14.16 -4.92 -7.97
CA GLY A 75 -15.30 -5.24 -8.83
C GLY A 75 -15.28 -4.41 -10.11
N ALA A 76 -16.25 -4.67 -10.99
CA ALA A 76 -16.37 -3.96 -12.27
C ALA A 76 -16.59 -2.45 -12.09
N SER A 77 -17.36 -2.05 -11.08
CA SER A 77 -17.61 -0.64 -10.75
C SER A 77 -16.33 0.08 -10.31
N GLU A 78 -15.58 -0.52 -9.40
CA GLU A 78 -14.35 0.10 -8.88
C GLU A 78 -13.25 0.13 -9.95
N LEU A 79 -13.20 -0.88 -10.82
CA LEU A 79 -12.27 -0.91 -11.94
C LEU A 79 -12.57 0.19 -12.95
N GLU A 80 -13.85 0.44 -13.26
CA GLU A 80 -14.25 1.52 -14.18
C GLU A 80 -13.85 2.90 -13.63
N VAL A 81 -14.06 3.10 -12.33
CA VAL A 81 -13.65 4.33 -11.63
C VAL A 81 -12.12 4.49 -11.68
N LEU A 82 -11.37 3.40 -11.49
CA LEU A 82 -9.91 3.41 -11.58
C LEU A 82 -9.40 3.70 -13.00
N ARG A 83 -10.01 3.09 -14.03
CA ARG A 83 -9.68 3.35 -15.44
C ARG A 83 -9.91 4.82 -15.78
N SER A 84 -11.11 5.32 -15.47
CA SER A 84 -11.49 6.72 -15.69
C SER A 84 -10.52 7.68 -15.02
N PHE A 85 -10.09 7.39 -13.79
CA PHE A 85 -9.11 8.20 -13.07
C PHE A 85 -7.77 8.31 -13.80
N ILE A 86 -7.24 7.18 -14.29
CA ILE A 86 -5.96 7.15 -15.01
C ILE A 86 -6.10 7.83 -16.38
N GLU A 87 -7.18 7.57 -17.11
CA GLU A 87 -7.47 8.18 -18.41
C GLU A 87 -7.62 9.71 -18.32
N ASN A 88 -8.12 10.22 -17.19
CA ASN A 88 -8.23 11.65 -16.90
C ASN A 88 -6.93 12.28 -16.38
N GLY A 89 -5.79 11.58 -16.44
CA GLY A 89 -4.47 12.12 -16.06
C GLY A 89 -4.05 11.82 -14.61
N GLY A 90 -4.84 11.04 -13.87
CA GLY A 90 -4.45 10.53 -12.56
C GLY A 90 -3.27 9.56 -12.63
N THR A 91 -2.45 9.54 -11.57
CA THR A 91 -1.32 8.61 -11.45
C THR A 91 -1.65 7.50 -10.46
N LEU A 92 -1.43 6.24 -10.83
CA LEU A 92 -1.52 5.10 -9.91
C LEU A 92 -0.11 4.68 -9.46
N LEU A 93 0.16 4.75 -8.16
CA LEU A 93 1.29 4.11 -7.52
C LEU A 93 0.79 2.82 -6.86
N LEU A 94 1.15 1.68 -7.45
CA LEU A 94 0.80 0.35 -6.93
C LEU A 94 2.06 -0.32 -6.34
N ALA A 95 2.05 -0.55 -5.04
CA ALA A 95 3.04 -1.36 -4.34
C ALA A 95 2.36 -2.65 -3.88
N THR A 96 2.77 -3.79 -4.42
CA THR A 96 2.10 -5.08 -4.17
C THR A 96 3.02 -6.27 -4.40
N ASP A 97 2.83 -7.34 -3.65
CA ASP A 97 3.42 -8.67 -3.86
C ASP A 97 2.38 -9.79 -4.08
N SER A 98 1.09 -9.44 -4.21
CA SER A 98 -0.03 -10.37 -4.31
C SER A 98 -0.66 -10.53 -5.69
N ASP A 99 -1.50 -11.57 -5.83
CA ASP A 99 -2.30 -11.84 -7.02
C ASP A 99 -3.30 -10.70 -7.32
N VAL A 100 -3.77 -10.00 -6.30
CA VAL A 100 -4.72 -8.89 -6.45
C VAL A 100 -4.06 -7.75 -7.21
N GLY A 101 -2.81 -7.42 -6.87
CA GLY A 101 -2.01 -6.44 -7.61
C GLY A 101 -1.85 -6.81 -9.09
N ASN A 102 -1.50 -8.06 -9.37
CA ASN A 102 -1.39 -8.57 -10.74
C ASN A 102 -2.73 -8.61 -11.49
N PHE A 103 -3.83 -8.85 -10.78
CA PHE A 103 -5.18 -8.73 -11.33
C PHE A 103 -5.45 -7.28 -11.78
N ILE A 104 -5.17 -6.29 -10.94
CA ILE A 104 -5.35 -4.87 -11.29
C ILE A 104 -4.52 -4.50 -12.52
N LEU A 105 -3.24 -4.89 -12.57
CA LEU A 105 -2.37 -4.63 -13.73
C LEU A 105 -2.92 -5.26 -15.02
N ARG A 106 -3.43 -6.49 -14.94
CA ARG A 106 -4.07 -7.17 -16.08
C ARG A 106 -5.30 -6.42 -16.56
N GLU A 107 -6.16 -6.02 -15.63
CA GLU A 107 -7.37 -5.29 -15.96
C GLU A 107 -7.06 -3.93 -16.59
N LEU A 108 -6.02 -3.24 -16.13
CA LEU A 108 -5.51 -2.01 -16.76
C LEU A 108 -4.85 -2.25 -18.14
N GLY A 109 -4.81 -3.49 -18.63
CA GLY A 109 -4.26 -3.83 -19.95
C GLY A 109 -2.73 -3.89 -20.00
N LEU A 110 -2.05 -3.83 -18.86
CA LEU A 110 -0.59 -3.92 -18.80
C LEU A 110 -0.15 -5.37 -19.02
N LYS A 111 0.99 -5.56 -19.68
CA LYS A 111 1.59 -6.89 -19.91
C LYS A 111 2.53 -7.30 -18.78
N GLN A 112 3.08 -6.33 -18.06
CA GLN A 112 4.02 -6.54 -16.97
C GLN A 112 3.33 -7.12 -15.73
N ARG A 113 4.03 -7.97 -14.99
CA ARG A 113 3.54 -8.59 -13.75
C ARG A 113 4.61 -8.47 -12.67
N VAL A 114 4.16 -8.36 -11.43
CA VAL A 114 5.01 -8.48 -10.26
C VAL A 114 5.26 -9.96 -9.99
N SER A 115 6.53 -10.34 -9.84
CA SER A 115 6.89 -11.70 -9.42
C SER A 115 6.61 -11.87 -7.92
N MET A 116 6.08 -13.03 -7.54
CA MET A 116 5.90 -13.42 -6.14
C MET A 116 7.15 -14.08 -5.55
N GLU A 117 8.16 -14.31 -6.37
CA GLU A 117 9.43 -14.83 -5.90
C GLU A 117 10.14 -13.75 -5.07
N LYS A 118 10.73 -14.17 -3.94
CA LYS A 118 11.53 -13.27 -3.13
C LYS A 118 12.69 -12.73 -3.97
N ALA A 119 12.82 -11.41 -4.01
CA ALA A 119 13.99 -10.78 -4.56
C ALA A 119 15.23 -11.22 -3.75
N LEU A 120 16.07 -12.06 -4.34
CA LEU A 120 17.29 -12.58 -3.69
C LEU A 120 18.45 -11.56 -3.73
N THR A 121 18.34 -10.45 -4.46
CA THR A 121 19.38 -9.41 -4.50
C THR A 121 18.85 -8.14 -5.16
N ILE A 122 19.25 -6.97 -4.66
CA ILE A 122 19.03 -5.68 -5.33
C ILE A 122 20.28 -5.37 -6.15
N THR A 123 20.26 -5.58 -7.46
CA THR A 123 21.26 -4.99 -8.37
C THR A 123 20.66 -3.71 -8.95
N PHE A 124 21.46 -2.76 -9.42
CA PHE A 124 20.95 -1.55 -10.09
C PHE A 124 21.51 -1.46 -11.51
N LEU A 125 20.67 -1.06 -12.48
CA LEU A 125 21.10 -0.66 -13.82
C LEU A 125 20.51 0.72 -14.12
N ASN A 126 21.35 1.70 -14.46
CA ASN A 126 20.95 3.08 -14.73
C ASN A 126 20.11 3.73 -13.61
N GLY A 127 20.41 3.41 -12.35
CA GLY A 127 19.70 3.94 -11.18
C GLY A 127 18.35 3.27 -10.87
N LEU A 128 17.97 2.23 -11.62
CA LEU A 128 16.76 1.44 -11.39
C LEU A 128 17.14 0.07 -10.82
N PRO A 129 16.42 -0.46 -9.81
CA PRO A 129 16.69 -1.78 -9.28
C PRO A 129 16.37 -2.86 -10.33
N ILE A 130 17.36 -3.67 -10.67
CA ILE A 130 17.27 -4.89 -11.48
C ILE A 130 17.77 -6.04 -10.62
N THR A 131 16.98 -7.08 -10.39
CA THR A 131 17.48 -8.29 -9.73
C THR A 131 18.16 -9.18 -10.78
N ARG A 132 19.39 -9.66 -10.51
CA ARG A 132 20.05 -10.69 -11.32
C ARG A 132 20.62 -11.76 -10.39
N GLU A 133 20.38 -13.01 -10.73
CA GLU A 133 20.86 -14.18 -10.01
C GLU A 133 22.39 -14.14 -9.84
N VAL A 134 22.86 -14.25 -8.60
CA VAL A 134 24.28 -14.43 -8.30
C VAL A 134 24.58 -15.91 -8.49
N SER A 135 25.32 -16.27 -9.53
CA SER A 135 25.67 -17.67 -9.80
C SER A 135 26.50 -18.27 -8.65
N ASP A 136 26.28 -19.55 -8.35
CA ASP A 136 26.99 -20.33 -7.30
C ASP A 136 28.54 -20.23 -7.35
N SER A 137 29.11 -19.86 -8.50
CA SER A 137 30.54 -19.59 -8.65
C SER A 137 31.04 -18.41 -7.82
N LEU A 138 30.19 -17.40 -7.54
CA LEU A 138 30.52 -16.18 -6.80
C LEU A 138 30.36 -16.33 -5.29
N ALA A 139 29.59 -17.32 -4.83
CA ALA A 139 29.38 -17.63 -3.42
C ALA A 139 30.38 -18.67 -2.87
N ARG A 140 31.31 -19.15 -3.70
CA ARG A 140 32.31 -20.15 -3.28
C ARG A 140 33.31 -19.54 -2.29
N GLY A 141 33.33 -20.10 -1.08
CA GLY A 141 34.31 -19.77 -0.04
C GLY A 141 33.86 -18.73 0.98
N VAL A 142 32.58 -18.33 0.97
CA VAL A 142 32.04 -17.37 1.94
C VAL A 142 31.14 -18.10 2.94
N SER A 143 31.33 -17.81 4.22
CA SER A 143 30.64 -18.50 5.33
C SER A 143 29.17 -18.09 5.50
N PHE A 144 28.77 -16.92 4.99
CA PHE A 144 27.37 -16.54 4.78
C PHE A 144 27.29 -15.38 3.78
N VAL A 145 26.15 -15.27 3.09
CA VAL A 145 25.84 -14.13 2.21
C VAL A 145 24.75 -13.33 2.93
N ALA A 146 25.08 -12.10 3.34
CA ALA A 146 24.10 -11.17 3.88
C ALA A 146 23.54 -10.30 2.76
N LEU A 147 22.23 -10.35 2.63
CA LEU A 147 21.43 -9.52 1.74
C LEU A 147 20.65 -8.57 2.66
N TYR A 148 20.96 -7.27 2.60
CA TYR A 148 20.21 -6.22 3.29
C TYR A 148 19.17 -5.62 2.37
#